data_AF-A0A7Y1U7V0-F1
#
_entry.id   AF-A0A7Y1U7V0-F1
#
_cell.length_a   1.000
_cell.length_b   1.000
_cell.length_c   1.000
_cell.angle_alpha   90.00
_cell.angle_beta   90.00
_cell.angle_gamma   90.00
#
_symmetry.space_group_name_H-M   'P 1'
#
loop_
_entity.id
_entity.type
_entity.pdbx_description
1 polymer ?
#
loop_
_entity_poly.entity_id
_entity_poly.type
_entity_poly.pdbx_seq_one_letter_code
_entity_poly.pdbx_strand_id
1 'polypeptide(L)'
;MSRAFFILVVLLLASTIMQAQTIIYLPNEVGGGPAIIQDESDPAPPGYTAASDQECAQQVIDADPFCLETNWDGICQDAYIECFLANCPDVIVLLPIELDDGPALLICGGDPVPTGYVAASDQDCAQQVVDENPECLDFVWDGPCQVAYNTCQ
;
A
#
# COMPACT_ATOMS: atom_id res chain seq x y z
N MET A 1 -9.05 41.71 40.85
CA MET A 1 -9.31 40.30 40.50
C MET A 1 -9.23 40.22 38.98
N SER A 2 -8.03 39.89 38.49
CA SER A 2 -7.57 40.30 37.15
C SER A 2 -7.84 39.20 36.12
N ARG A 3 -8.29 39.64 34.93
CA ARG A 3 -8.71 38.88 33.73
C ARG A 3 -7.77 37.76 33.25
N ALA A 4 -6.59 37.60 33.85
CA ALA A 4 -5.60 36.58 33.50
C ALA A 4 -6.04 35.15 33.83
N PHE A 5 -6.88 34.94 34.86
CA PHE A 5 -7.26 33.59 35.29
C PHE A 5 -8.32 32.94 34.40
N PHE A 6 -9.18 33.74 33.75
CA PHE A 6 -10.24 33.22 32.87
C PHE A 6 -9.73 32.83 31.48
N ILE A 7 -8.66 33.46 31.00
CA ILE A 7 -8.07 33.12 29.69
C ILE A 7 -7.26 31.82 29.77
N LEU A 8 -6.68 31.50 30.93
CA LEU A 8 -5.91 30.26 31.11
C LEU A 8 -6.78 28.99 31.11
N VAL A 9 -8.05 29.09 31.50
CA VAL A 9 -8.99 27.95 31.51
C VAL A 9 -9.59 27.68 30.12
N VAL A 10 -9.72 28.70 29.27
CA VAL A 10 -10.24 28.54 27.89
C VAL A 10 -9.17 27.99 26.92
N LEU A 11 -7.89 28.20 27.21
CA LEU A 11 -6.78 27.61 26.42
C LEU A 11 -6.48 26.14 26.76
N LEU A 12 -7.04 25.59 27.84
CA LEU A 12 -6.85 24.19 28.25
C LEU A 12 -8.01 23.25 27.84
N LEU A 13 -8.95 23.74 27.03
CA LEU A 13 -10.01 22.93 26.40
C LEU A 13 -9.90 22.89 24.86
N ALA A 14 -8.79 23.36 24.29
CA ALA A 14 -8.51 23.21 22.86
C ALA A 14 -7.70 21.93 22.64
N SER A 15 -8.43 20.87 22.32
CA SER A 15 -7.97 19.82 21.40
C SER A 15 -6.86 18.89 21.89
N THR A 16 -7.21 17.94 22.76
CA THR A 16 -6.84 16.55 22.43
C THR A 16 -7.82 16.07 21.35
N ILE A 17 -7.72 16.63 20.15
CA ILE A 17 -8.21 15.92 18.98
C ILE A 17 -7.21 14.77 18.86
N MET A 18 -7.64 13.56 19.20
CA MET A 18 -7.01 12.37 18.67
C MET A 18 -6.99 12.63 17.15
N GLN A 19 -5.84 12.99 16.59
CA GLN A 19 -5.71 13.12 15.15
C GLN A 19 -5.92 11.70 14.64
N ALA A 20 -7.13 11.39 14.21
CA ALA A 20 -7.42 10.17 13.49
C ALA A 20 -6.62 10.26 12.19
N GLN A 21 -5.43 9.69 12.19
CA GLN A 21 -4.63 9.55 10.98
C GLN A 21 -5.29 8.41 10.20
N THR A 22 -5.77 8.72 9.01
CA THR A 22 -6.38 7.73 8.12
C THR A 22 -5.30 7.10 7.26
N ILE A 23 -5.46 5.80 6.99
CA ILE A 23 -4.65 5.03 6.05
C ILE A 23 -5.55 4.54 4.92
N ILE A 24 -5.03 4.67 3.71
CA ILE A 24 -5.56 4.10 2.48
C ILE A 24 -4.99 2.69 2.35
N TYR A 25 -5.88 1.71 2.27
CA TYR A 25 -5.60 0.33 2.01
C TYR A 25 -5.98 0.00 0.57
N LEU A 26 -5.08 -0.65 -0.15
CA LEU A 26 -5.32 -1.17 -1.49
C LEU A 26 -5.65 -2.66 -1.38
N PRO A 27 -6.56 -3.18 -2.21
CA PRO A 27 -6.76 -4.62 -2.27
C PRO A 27 -5.45 -5.28 -2.72
N ASN A 28 -5.15 -6.44 -2.16
CA ASN A 28 -3.94 -7.18 -2.52
C ASN A 28 -3.98 -7.63 -3.98
N GLU A 29 -5.17 -7.90 -4.52
CA GLU A 29 -5.37 -8.31 -5.91
C GLU A 29 -6.08 -7.20 -6.69
N VAL A 30 -5.64 -6.94 -7.92
CA VAL A 30 -6.32 -6.07 -8.86
C VAL A 30 -7.72 -6.62 -9.13
N GLY A 31 -8.72 -5.81 -8.85
CA GLY A 31 -10.12 -6.17 -8.92
C GLY A 31 -10.67 -6.91 -7.69
N GLY A 32 -9.90 -7.02 -6.60
CA GLY A 32 -10.32 -7.59 -5.32
C GLY A 32 -11.31 -6.73 -4.52
N GLY A 33 -11.61 -5.52 -4.99
CA GLY A 33 -12.54 -4.56 -4.39
C GLY A 33 -12.06 -3.11 -4.58
N PRO A 34 -12.80 -2.11 -4.09
CA PRO A 34 -12.35 -0.73 -4.08
C PRO A 34 -11.25 -0.50 -3.03
N ALA A 35 -10.47 0.57 -3.16
CA ALA A 35 -9.62 1.05 -2.07
C ALA A 35 -10.45 1.36 -0.81
N ILE A 36 -9.84 1.24 0.37
CA ILE A 36 -10.50 1.48 1.66
C ILE A 36 -9.73 2.55 2.42
N ILE A 37 -10.43 3.60 2.87
CA ILE A 37 -9.89 4.61 3.77
C ILE A 37 -10.44 4.32 5.17
N GLN A 38 -9.56 4.06 6.13
CA GLN A 38 -9.95 3.79 7.52
C GLN A 38 -8.94 4.40 8.49
N ASP A 39 -9.26 4.36 9.79
CA ASP A 39 -8.39 4.86 10.85
C ASP A 39 -7.15 3.95 11.00
N GLU A 40 -5.97 4.52 11.23
CA GLU A 40 -4.73 3.76 11.41
C GLU A 40 -4.75 2.80 12.61
N SER A 41 -5.62 3.06 13.59
CA SER A 41 -5.78 2.21 14.76
C SER A 41 -6.60 0.94 14.47
N ASP A 42 -7.34 0.93 13.35
CA ASP A 42 -8.07 -0.26 12.90
C ASP A 42 -7.11 -1.24 12.19
N PRO A 43 -7.27 -2.55 12.41
CA PRO A 43 -6.46 -3.54 11.69
C PRO A 43 -6.76 -3.49 10.18
N ALA A 44 -5.76 -3.83 9.38
CA ALA A 44 -5.92 -3.98 7.93
C ALA A 44 -7.10 -4.92 7.61
N PRO A 45 -8.00 -4.55 6.67
CA PRO A 45 -9.04 -5.45 6.22
C PRO A 45 -8.45 -6.73 5.62
N PRO A 46 -9.11 -7.90 5.77
CA PRO A 46 -8.65 -9.12 5.12
C PRO A 46 -8.58 -8.95 3.60
N GLY A 47 -7.44 -9.31 3.00
CA GLY A 47 -7.20 -9.15 1.55
C GLY A 47 -6.74 -7.75 1.14
N TYR A 48 -6.35 -6.90 2.09
CA TYR A 48 -5.87 -5.55 1.83
C TYR A 48 -4.54 -5.28 2.53
N THR A 49 -3.73 -4.41 1.93
CA THR A 49 -2.47 -3.92 2.49
C THR A 49 -2.46 -2.40 2.44
N ALA A 50 -1.84 -1.76 3.44
CA ALA A 50 -1.68 -0.31 3.43
C ALA A 50 -0.87 0.11 2.19
N ALA A 51 -1.33 1.13 1.47
CA ALA A 51 -0.57 1.67 0.35
C ALA A 51 0.81 2.12 0.86
N SER A 52 1.88 1.71 0.18
CA SER A 52 3.25 2.10 0.57
C SER A 52 3.44 3.61 0.39
N ASP A 53 2.85 4.20 -0.66
CA ASP A 53 2.75 5.64 -0.84
C ASP A 53 1.29 6.11 -0.72
N GLN A 54 0.96 6.66 0.45
CA GLN A 54 -0.38 7.19 0.74
C GLN A 54 -0.74 8.41 -0.13
N GLU A 55 0.25 9.21 -0.54
CA GLU A 55 0.00 10.36 -1.40
C GLU A 55 -0.34 9.91 -2.82
N CYS A 56 0.37 8.91 -3.34
CA CYS A 56 0.05 8.33 -4.64
C CYS A 56 -1.32 7.65 -4.66
N ALA A 57 -1.65 6.88 -3.62
CA ALA A 57 -2.97 6.28 -3.51
C ALA A 57 -4.08 7.35 -3.46
N GLN A 58 -3.86 8.44 -2.71
CA GLN A 58 -4.81 9.57 -2.66
C GLN A 58 -4.94 10.26 -4.02
N GLN A 59 -3.83 10.48 -4.74
CA GLN A 59 -3.86 11.11 -6.07
C GLN A 59 -4.67 10.27 -7.07
N VAL A 60 -4.52 8.95 -7.06
CA VAL A 60 -5.29 8.04 -7.92
C VAL A 60 -6.78 8.11 -7.58
N ILE A 61 -7.13 8.04 -6.30
CA ILE A 61 -8.52 8.14 -5.83
C ILE A 61 -9.16 9.49 -6.19
N ASP A 62 -8.41 10.58 -6.06
CA ASP A 62 -8.89 11.93 -6.39
C ASP A 62 -9.07 12.12 -7.90
N ALA A 63 -8.22 11.47 -8.70
CA ALA A 63 -8.29 11.52 -10.16
C ALA A 63 -9.38 10.62 -10.74
N ASP A 64 -9.62 9.45 -10.12
CA ASP A 64 -10.63 8.48 -10.52
C ASP A 64 -11.40 7.91 -9.32
N PRO A 65 -12.59 8.47 -9.00
CA PRO A 65 -13.44 7.97 -7.92
C PRO A 65 -13.88 6.51 -8.08
N PHE A 66 -13.80 5.93 -9.29
CA PHE A 66 -14.09 4.51 -9.51
C PHE A 66 -13.21 3.62 -8.62
N CYS A 67 -11.94 4.00 -8.43
CA CYS A 67 -10.95 3.28 -7.63
C CYS A 67 -11.36 3.14 -6.15
N LEU A 68 -12.13 4.11 -5.63
CA LEU A 68 -12.61 4.13 -4.24
C LEU A 68 -14.07 3.65 -4.10
N GLU A 69 -14.92 3.93 -5.08
CA GLU A 69 -16.36 3.68 -4.96
C GLU A 69 -16.79 2.33 -5.53
N THR A 70 -16.05 1.81 -6.52
CA THR A 70 -16.47 0.63 -7.28
C THR A 70 -15.44 -0.48 -7.21
N ASN A 71 -14.23 -0.24 -7.70
CA ASN A 71 -13.21 -1.27 -7.80
C ASN A 71 -11.84 -0.66 -8.08
N TRP A 72 -10.80 -1.19 -7.46
CA TRP A 72 -9.41 -0.92 -7.83
C TRP A 72 -9.02 -1.86 -8.97
N ASP A 73 -9.02 -1.37 -10.20
CA ASP A 73 -8.69 -2.16 -11.39
C ASP A 73 -7.27 -1.88 -11.91
N GLY A 74 -6.92 -2.46 -13.06
CA GLY A 74 -5.59 -2.30 -13.65
C GLY A 74 -5.26 -0.84 -13.99
N ILE A 75 -6.26 0.00 -14.27
CA ILE A 75 -6.02 1.42 -14.55
C ILE A 75 -5.64 2.15 -13.25
N CYS A 76 -6.34 1.85 -12.15
CA CYS A 76 -5.99 2.36 -10.82
C CYS A 76 -4.59 1.90 -10.39
N GLN A 77 -4.29 0.62 -10.59
CA GLN A 77 -3.02 0.01 -10.22
C GLN A 77 -1.85 0.59 -11.00
N ASP A 78 -1.96 0.71 -12.32
CA ASP A 78 -0.93 1.29 -13.18
C ASP A 78 -0.62 2.75 -12.79
N ALA A 79 -1.67 3.55 -12.54
CA ALA A 79 -1.52 4.95 -12.13
C ALA A 79 -0.85 5.07 -10.74
N TYR A 80 -1.18 4.17 -9.81
CA TYR A 80 -0.54 4.12 -8.50
C TYR A 80 0.94 3.75 -8.62
N ILE A 81 1.27 2.71 -9.37
CA ILE A 81 2.67 2.27 -9.58
C ILE A 81 3.47 3.38 -10.25
N GLU A 82 2.94 4.03 -11.29
CA GLU A 82 3.63 5.13 -11.97
C GLU A 82 3.99 6.26 -11.00
N CYS A 83 3.05 6.68 -10.15
CA CYS A 83 3.31 7.68 -9.12
C CYS A 83 4.30 7.18 -8.06
N PHE A 84 4.10 5.96 -7.56
CA PHE A 84 4.92 5.36 -6.52
C PHE A 84 6.39 5.27 -6.92
N LEU A 85 6.69 4.79 -8.13
CA LEU A 85 8.05 4.68 -8.64
C LEU A 85 8.74 6.04 -8.81
N ALA A 86 7.98 7.13 -9.00
CA ALA A 86 8.54 8.47 -9.07
C ALA A 86 9.02 8.99 -7.70
N ASN A 87 8.37 8.54 -6.62
CA ASN A 87 8.65 8.96 -5.24
C ASN A 87 9.56 7.99 -4.49
N CYS A 88 9.76 6.79 -5.01
CA CYS A 88 10.44 5.69 -4.36
C CYS A 88 11.76 5.32 -5.06
N PRO A 89 12.91 5.88 -4.64
CA PRO A 89 14.18 5.60 -5.29
C PRO A 89 14.79 4.22 -4.93
N ASP A 90 14.27 3.57 -3.89
CA ASP A 90 14.75 2.28 -3.37
C ASP A 90 13.56 1.32 -3.28
N VAL A 91 13.10 0.83 -4.43
CA VAL A 91 11.96 -0.09 -4.50
C VAL A 91 12.42 -1.48 -4.08
N ILE A 92 11.64 -2.12 -3.22
CA ILE A 92 11.85 -3.51 -2.79
C ILE A 92 10.64 -4.33 -3.23
N VAL A 93 10.91 -5.41 -3.96
CA VAL A 93 9.95 -6.46 -4.28
C VAL A 93 9.86 -7.43 -3.11
N LEU A 94 8.66 -7.55 -2.57
CA LEU A 94 8.29 -8.53 -1.57
C LEU A 94 7.57 -9.71 -2.23
N LEU A 95 7.94 -10.92 -1.83
CA LEU A 95 7.29 -12.15 -2.23
C LEU A 95 6.42 -12.67 -1.09
N PRO A 96 5.25 -13.25 -1.38
CA PRO A 96 4.50 -13.96 -0.36
C PRO A 96 5.30 -15.18 0.12
N ILE A 97 5.20 -15.49 1.41
CA ILE A 97 5.94 -16.59 2.04
C ILE A 97 5.42 -17.95 1.55
N GLU A 98 4.12 -18.04 1.26
CA GLU A 98 3.47 -19.21 0.70
C GLU A 98 3.05 -18.90 -0.74
N LEU A 99 3.12 -19.90 -1.62
CA LEU A 99 2.63 -19.78 -3.00
C LEU A 99 1.11 -19.64 -2.99
N ASP A 100 0.59 -18.89 -3.95
CA ASP A 100 -0.84 -18.64 -4.14
C ASP A 100 -1.52 -17.83 -3.01
N ASP A 101 -0.77 -17.27 -2.05
CA ASP A 101 -1.29 -16.48 -0.91
C ASP A 101 -1.44 -14.97 -1.21
N GLY A 102 -1.18 -14.55 -2.45
CA GLY A 102 -1.29 -13.17 -2.93
C GLY A 102 -0.26 -12.88 -4.04
N PRO A 103 -0.30 -11.70 -4.66
CA PRO A 103 0.75 -11.28 -5.59
C PRO A 103 2.02 -10.85 -4.86
N ALA A 104 3.10 -10.60 -5.59
CA ALA A 104 4.20 -9.81 -5.10
C ALA A 104 3.74 -8.38 -4.74
N LEU A 105 4.48 -7.72 -3.85
CA LEU A 105 4.22 -6.33 -3.49
C LEU A 105 5.46 -5.48 -3.76
N LEU A 106 5.23 -4.22 -4.16
CA LEU A 106 6.27 -3.20 -4.20
C LEU A 106 6.15 -2.31 -2.95
N ILE A 107 7.26 -2.16 -2.22
CA ILE A 107 7.35 -1.24 -1.07
C ILE A 107 8.56 -0.31 -1.23
N CYS A 108 8.60 0.80 -0.49
CA CYS A 108 9.82 1.61 -0.42
C CYS A 108 10.81 1.10 0.62
N GLY A 109 12.08 1.34 0.34
CA GLY A 109 13.18 1.07 1.25
C GLY A 109 12.97 1.77 2.59
N GLY A 110 12.82 0.97 3.64
CA GLY A 110 12.56 1.45 5.00
C GLY A 110 11.11 1.32 5.45
N ASP A 111 10.18 1.01 4.54
CA ASP A 111 8.80 0.70 4.90
C ASP A 111 8.71 -0.63 5.66
N PRO A 112 7.72 -0.76 6.57
CA PRO A 112 7.49 -2.02 7.27
C PRO A 112 7.03 -3.10 6.29
N VAL A 113 7.66 -4.28 6.36
CA VAL A 113 7.24 -5.46 5.59
C VAL A 113 5.91 -5.98 6.13
N PRO A 114 4.86 -6.11 5.30
CA PRO A 114 3.58 -6.70 5.71
C PRO A 114 3.73 -8.16 6.19
N THR A 115 2.88 -8.58 7.13
CA THR A 115 2.84 -9.98 7.56
C THR A 115 2.50 -10.89 6.38
N GLY A 116 3.20 -12.02 6.26
CA GLY A 116 2.99 -12.97 5.15
C GLY A 116 3.92 -12.72 3.96
N TYR A 117 4.76 -11.69 4.03
CA TYR A 117 5.69 -11.32 2.98
C TYR A 117 7.14 -11.32 3.46
N VAL A 118 8.05 -11.49 2.51
CA VAL A 118 9.50 -11.38 2.72
C VAL A 118 10.14 -10.66 1.53
N ALA A 119 11.17 -9.86 1.78
CA ALA A 119 11.96 -9.28 0.70
C ALA A 119 12.61 -10.39 -0.14
N ALA A 120 12.48 -10.29 -1.46
CA ALA A 120 13.15 -11.21 -2.37
C ALA A 120 14.67 -11.21 -2.09
N SER A 121 15.27 -12.41 -2.06
CA SER A 121 16.72 -12.57 -1.86
C SER A 121 17.54 -11.99 -3.00
N ASP A 122 16.97 -11.93 -4.20
CA ASP A 122 17.53 -11.31 -5.39
C ASP A 122 16.51 -10.29 -5.93
N GLN A 123 16.76 -9.00 -5.66
CA GLN A 123 15.84 -7.92 -6.01
C GLN A 123 15.84 -7.63 -7.51
N ASP A 124 16.99 -7.73 -8.17
CA ASP A 124 17.09 -7.51 -9.62
C ASP A 124 16.29 -8.59 -10.35
N CYS A 125 16.39 -9.84 -9.88
CA CYS A 125 15.65 -10.95 -10.45
C CYS A 125 14.15 -10.85 -10.20
N ALA A 126 13.75 -10.51 -8.97
CA ALA A 126 12.33 -10.33 -8.65
C ALA A 126 11.71 -9.19 -9.46
N GLN A 127 12.44 -8.08 -9.62
CA GLN A 127 12.00 -6.95 -10.45
C GLN A 127 11.82 -7.37 -11.90
N GLN A 128 12.78 -8.11 -12.47
CA GLN A 128 12.65 -8.63 -13.83
C GLN A 128 11.39 -9.49 -14.00
N VAL A 129 11.10 -10.37 -13.03
CA VAL A 129 9.92 -11.25 -13.11
C VAL A 129 8.63 -10.45 -13.12
N VAL A 130 8.47 -9.47 -12.23
CA VAL A 130 7.24 -8.64 -12.16
C VAL A 130 7.11 -7.69 -13.35
N ASP A 131 8.23 -7.21 -13.92
CA ASP A 131 8.22 -6.39 -15.14
C ASP A 131 7.79 -7.19 -16.38
N GLU A 132 8.24 -8.45 -16.48
CA GLU A 132 7.94 -9.32 -17.62
C GLU A 132 6.58 -10.03 -17.48
N ASN A 133 6.08 -10.21 -16.26
CA ASN A 133 4.87 -10.95 -15.93
C ASN A 133 4.02 -10.14 -14.92
N PRO A 134 3.27 -9.13 -15.39
CA PRO A 134 2.49 -8.25 -14.51
C PRO A 134 1.49 -9.00 -13.63
N GLU A 135 1.01 -10.18 -14.04
CA GLU A 135 0.13 -11.03 -13.23
C GLU A 135 0.74 -11.45 -11.89
N CYS A 136 2.07 -11.51 -11.80
CA CYS A 136 2.79 -11.80 -10.56
C CYS A 136 2.67 -10.66 -9.55
N LEU A 137 2.39 -9.43 -10.01
CA LEU A 137 2.15 -8.24 -9.19
C LEU A 137 0.66 -7.93 -9.04
N ASP A 138 -0.14 -8.22 -10.05
CA ASP A 138 -1.55 -7.82 -10.09
C ASP A 138 -2.49 -8.83 -9.45
N PHE A 139 -2.17 -10.12 -9.52
CA PHE A 139 -3.12 -11.17 -9.11
C PHE A 139 -2.52 -12.11 -8.09
N VAL A 140 -1.48 -12.86 -8.46
CA VAL A 140 -0.97 -13.92 -7.59
C VAL A 140 0.45 -14.31 -7.97
N TRP A 141 1.27 -14.51 -6.96
CA TRP A 141 2.57 -15.14 -7.10
C TRP A 141 2.40 -16.65 -7.07
N ASP A 142 2.26 -17.23 -8.26
CA ASP A 142 1.97 -18.64 -8.46
C ASP A 142 3.19 -19.45 -8.91
N GLY A 143 2.96 -20.71 -9.31
CA GLY A 143 3.99 -21.60 -9.83
C GLY A 143 4.82 -21.00 -10.99
N PRO A 144 4.19 -20.50 -12.07
CA PRO A 144 4.87 -19.73 -13.11
C PRO A 144 5.77 -18.60 -12.60
N CYS A 145 5.28 -17.71 -11.73
CA CYS A 145 6.07 -16.61 -11.16
C CYS A 145 7.29 -17.15 -10.39
N GLN A 146 7.07 -18.17 -9.54
CA GLN A 146 8.14 -18.79 -8.76
C GLN A 146 9.18 -19.50 -9.64
N VAL A 147 8.75 -20.16 -10.72
CA VAL A 147 9.66 -20.80 -11.67
C VAL A 147 10.50 -19.76 -12.41
N ALA A 148 9.89 -18.65 -12.83
CA ALA A 148 10.63 -17.55 -13.47
C ALA A 148 11.69 -16.98 -12.52
N TYR A 149 11.33 -16.69 -11.27
CA TYR A 149 12.25 -16.20 -10.25
C TYR A 149 13.39 -17.18 -9.96
N ASN A 150 13.08 -18.46 -9.75
CA ASN A 150 14.10 -19.49 -9.52
C ASN A 150 15.03 -19.72 -10.72
N THR A 151 14.58 -19.41 -11.94
CA THR A 151 15.37 -19.59 -13.16
C THR A 151 16.35 -18.43 -13.38
N CYS A 152 16.02 -17.25 -12.87
CA CYS A 152 16.79 -16.04 -13.07
C CYS A 152 17.87 -15.82 -11.98
N GLN A 153 17.74 -16.48 -10.81
CA GLN A 153 18.79 -16.61 -9.78
C GLN A 153 19.99 -17.48 -10.23
#